data_AF-A0A3N1GLA3-F1
#
_entry.id   AF-A0A3N1GLA3-F1
#
_cell.length_a   1.000
_cell.length_b   1.000
_cell.length_c   1.000
_cell.angle_alpha   90.00
_cell.angle_beta   90.00
_cell.angle_gamma   90.00
#
_symmetry.space_group_name_H-M   'P 1'
#
loop_
_entity.id
_entity.type
_entity.pdbx_description
1 polymer ?
#
loop_
_entity_poly.entity_id
_entity_poly.type
_entity_poly.pdbx_seq_one_letter_code
_entity_poly.pdbx_strand_id
1 'polypeptide(L)'
;MKLARLVAVLGMAMVATTLVAPQAASAATHVPGPPMGLMNVRSHVKAAETLVYWKPVAGATNYQVTVSDGTITRLYVVAATQKLNAGGTHQLTVSTPNKCSRYRITVASRDAQGQGTSRYIIEKSLAPTAVIKAKAVRSSDPTKATFTYSPPQWKGYLGGPTGGATQDDKDNPKMSFTSTAELVRVADNKVVSTTTYTSSNWTAPRTQSFTGLDPARAYVLKITNSNKWGTCSNQLGRVLLNPNA
;
A
#
# COMPACT_ATOMS: atom_id res chain seq x y z
N MET A 1 -13.77 -77.21 -76.67
CA MET A 1 -12.62 -77.15 -77.61
C MET A 1 -11.49 -76.37 -76.95
N LYS A 2 -10.27 -76.82 -77.19
CA LYS A 2 -8.97 -76.35 -76.68
C LYS A 2 -8.71 -74.87 -76.99
N LEU A 3 -8.02 -74.13 -76.11
CA LEU A 3 -6.60 -73.72 -76.23
C LEU A 3 -6.26 -72.43 -75.43
N ALA A 4 -5.30 -72.61 -74.51
CA ALA A 4 -4.25 -71.73 -73.98
C ALA A 4 -4.13 -70.25 -74.42
N ARG A 5 -3.72 -69.39 -73.47
CA ARG A 5 -2.33 -68.86 -73.36
C ARG A 5 -2.14 -67.94 -72.14
N LEU A 6 -0.97 -68.09 -71.49
CA LEU A 6 -0.39 -67.21 -70.47
C LEU A 6 -0.15 -65.79 -71.01
N VAL A 7 -0.32 -64.77 -70.15
CA VAL A 7 0.55 -63.58 -70.08
C VAL A 7 0.67 -63.13 -68.62
N ALA A 8 1.91 -62.97 -68.16
CA ALA A 8 2.28 -62.37 -66.89
C ALA A 8 2.28 -60.83 -66.98
N VAL A 9 1.81 -60.13 -65.94
CA VAL A 9 2.08 -58.69 -65.77
C VAL A 9 2.39 -58.40 -64.30
N LEU A 10 3.58 -57.84 -64.09
CA LEU A 10 4.06 -57.22 -62.86
C LEU A 10 3.12 -56.12 -62.37
N GLY A 11 2.79 -56.12 -61.09
CA GLY A 11 2.14 -54.99 -60.40
C GLY A 11 3.03 -54.49 -59.26
N MET A 12 3.50 -53.25 -59.39
CA MET A 12 4.45 -52.57 -58.50
C MET A 12 3.88 -52.37 -57.08
N ALA A 13 4.70 -52.63 -56.06
CA ALA A 13 4.43 -52.24 -54.69
C ALA A 13 4.63 -50.72 -54.53
N MET A 14 3.53 -49.98 -54.33
CA MET A 14 3.59 -48.58 -53.95
C MET A 14 3.91 -48.46 -52.45
N VAL A 15 5.14 -48.04 -52.14
CA VAL A 15 5.52 -47.56 -50.82
C VAL A 15 4.92 -46.16 -50.64
N ALA A 16 3.82 -46.06 -49.90
CA ALA A 16 3.26 -44.79 -49.49
C ALA A 16 4.16 -44.17 -48.40
N THR A 17 5.03 -43.25 -48.80
CA THR A 17 5.73 -42.35 -47.88
C THR A 17 4.73 -41.36 -47.31
N THR A 18 4.22 -41.63 -46.11
CA THR A 18 3.50 -40.63 -45.32
C THR A 18 4.48 -39.50 -44.99
N LEU A 19 4.33 -38.36 -45.68
CA LEU A 19 4.90 -37.08 -45.28
C LEU A 19 4.32 -36.71 -43.90
N VAL A 20 5.06 -37.02 -42.84
CA VAL A 20 4.80 -36.45 -41.52
C VAL A 20 5.12 -34.97 -41.64
N ALA A 21 4.09 -34.14 -41.72
CA ALA A 21 4.27 -32.69 -41.66
C ALA A 21 5.06 -32.34 -40.39
N PRO A 22 6.08 -31.47 -40.47
CA PRO A 22 6.81 -31.04 -39.29
C PRO A 22 5.81 -30.45 -38.31
N GLN A 23 5.68 -31.10 -37.15
CA GLN A 23 4.87 -30.61 -36.04
C GLN A 23 5.46 -29.25 -35.67
N ALA A 24 4.70 -28.18 -35.92
CA ALA A 24 5.10 -26.82 -35.57
C ALA A 24 5.50 -26.82 -34.09
N ALA A 25 6.76 -26.48 -33.81
CA ALA A 25 7.23 -26.30 -32.45
C ALA A 25 6.33 -25.25 -31.81
N SER A 26 5.47 -25.69 -30.89
CA SER A 26 4.58 -24.80 -30.15
C SER A 26 5.50 -23.85 -29.40
N ALA A 27 5.58 -22.59 -29.85
CA ALA A 27 6.36 -21.56 -29.18
C ALA A 27 5.87 -21.53 -27.74
N ALA A 28 6.74 -21.88 -26.78
CA ALA A 28 6.39 -21.89 -25.38
C ALA A 28 5.77 -20.53 -25.05
N THR A 29 4.50 -20.53 -24.59
CA THR A 29 3.80 -19.31 -24.20
C THR A 29 4.61 -18.63 -23.12
N HIS A 30 5.27 -17.52 -23.47
CA HIS A 30 6.10 -16.77 -22.55
C HIS A 30 5.19 -16.06 -21.54
N VAL A 31 5.09 -16.63 -20.33
CA VAL A 31 4.33 -16.03 -19.23
C VAL A 31 5.02 -14.73 -18.80
N PRO A 32 4.31 -13.59 -18.79
CA PRO A 32 4.93 -12.30 -18.47
C PRO A 32 5.51 -12.24 -17.05
N GLY A 33 6.75 -11.75 -16.96
CA GLY A 33 7.44 -11.47 -15.70
C GLY A 33 6.83 -10.30 -14.92
N PRO A 34 7.27 -10.05 -13.67
CA PRO A 34 6.61 -9.08 -12.81
C PRO A 34 6.92 -7.65 -13.27
N PRO A 35 5.96 -6.71 -13.19
CA PRO A 35 6.21 -5.32 -13.53
C PRO A 35 7.40 -4.74 -12.74
N MET A 36 8.35 -4.18 -13.47
CA MET A 36 9.56 -3.55 -12.91
C MET A 36 9.42 -2.03 -12.82
N GLY A 37 10.23 -1.40 -11.97
CA GLY A 37 10.21 0.05 -11.79
C GLY A 37 8.89 0.59 -11.23
N LEU A 38 8.13 -0.27 -10.52
CA LEU A 38 6.85 0.10 -9.95
C LEU A 38 7.03 1.23 -8.92
N MET A 39 6.40 2.37 -9.18
CA MET A 39 6.42 3.54 -8.31
C MET A 39 5.05 4.22 -8.27
N ASN A 40 4.80 4.94 -7.17
CA ASN A 40 3.62 5.77 -7.00
C ASN A 40 4.02 7.20 -6.64
N VAL A 41 3.25 8.15 -7.15
CA VAL A 41 3.32 9.56 -6.77
C VAL A 41 1.90 10.02 -6.48
N ARG A 42 1.67 10.55 -5.27
CA ARG A 42 0.37 11.14 -4.95
C ARG A 42 0.20 12.41 -5.79
N SER A 43 -1.00 12.63 -6.33
CA SER A 43 -1.24 13.77 -7.21
C SER A 43 -1.07 15.11 -6.47
N HIS A 44 -0.33 16.02 -7.10
CA HIS A 44 -0.14 17.41 -6.67
C HIS A 44 -1.34 18.31 -7.04
N VAL A 45 -2.30 17.80 -7.82
CA VAL A 45 -3.53 18.53 -8.16
C VAL A 45 -4.70 18.02 -7.31
N LYS A 46 -4.79 16.70 -7.11
CA LYS A 46 -5.91 16.06 -6.42
C LYS A 46 -5.43 14.95 -5.50
N ALA A 47 -5.22 15.25 -4.22
CA ALA A 47 -4.67 14.30 -3.25
C ALA A 47 -5.51 13.02 -3.03
N ALA A 48 -6.76 13.02 -3.49
CA ALA A 48 -7.60 11.82 -3.56
C ALA A 48 -7.21 10.85 -4.68
N GLU A 49 -6.12 11.11 -5.40
CA GLU A 49 -5.61 10.32 -6.52
C GLU A 49 -4.11 10.05 -6.39
N THR A 50 -3.70 8.90 -6.90
CA THR A 50 -2.31 8.47 -7.01
C THR A 50 -1.99 8.15 -8.46
N LEU A 51 -0.88 8.66 -8.96
CA LEU A 51 -0.30 8.25 -10.22
C LEU A 51 0.60 7.04 -9.98
N VAL A 52 0.38 5.98 -10.76
CA VAL A 52 1.12 4.73 -10.68
C VAL A 52 1.88 4.54 -11.98
N TYR A 53 3.16 4.20 -11.88
CA TYR A 53 4.05 4.02 -13.02
C TYR A 53 4.75 2.68 -12.96
N TRP A 54 4.94 2.05 -14.12
CA TRP A 54 5.70 0.81 -14.26
C TRP A 54 6.28 0.70 -15.67
N LYS A 55 7.37 -0.08 -15.80
CA LYS A 55 7.97 -0.38 -17.11
C LYS A 55 7.13 -1.44 -17.85
N PRO A 56 7.08 -1.38 -19.19
CA PRO A 56 6.48 -2.44 -20.00
C PRO A 56 7.13 -3.80 -19.72
N VAL A 57 6.34 -4.86 -19.81
CA VAL A 57 6.76 -6.25 -19.65
C VAL A 57 6.54 -6.98 -20.98
N ALA A 58 7.57 -7.65 -21.48
CA ALA A 58 7.46 -8.46 -22.68
C ALA A 58 6.42 -9.59 -22.52
N GLY A 59 5.64 -9.84 -23.56
CA GLY A 59 4.57 -10.85 -23.56
C GLY A 59 3.27 -10.42 -22.86
N ALA A 60 3.25 -9.28 -22.16
CA ALA A 60 2.01 -8.78 -21.56
C ALA A 60 1.05 -8.24 -22.63
N THR A 61 -0.22 -8.63 -22.55
CA THR A 61 -1.32 -8.07 -23.36
C THR A 61 -2.05 -6.96 -22.62
N ASN A 62 -2.11 -7.06 -21.29
CA ASN A 62 -2.70 -6.06 -20.41
C ASN A 62 -2.03 -6.07 -19.03
N TYR A 63 -2.34 -5.04 -18.25
CA TYR A 63 -2.00 -4.91 -16.85
C TYR A 63 -3.27 -4.78 -16.01
N GLN A 64 -3.37 -5.59 -14.97
CA GLN A 64 -4.39 -5.48 -13.95
C GLN A 64 -3.83 -4.70 -12.76
N VAL A 65 -4.34 -3.50 -12.53
CA VAL A 65 -3.97 -2.67 -11.38
C VAL A 65 -5.07 -2.76 -10.33
N THR A 66 -4.75 -3.37 -9.20
CA THR A 66 -5.66 -3.49 -8.06
C THR A 66 -5.27 -2.51 -6.97
N VAL A 67 -6.23 -1.73 -6.48
CA VAL A 67 -6.03 -0.76 -5.39
C VAL A 67 -6.95 -1.14 -4.25
N SER A 68 -6.38 -1.43 -3.08
CA SER A 68 -7.14 -1.82 -1.90
C SER A 68 -6.70 -1.06 -0.66
N ASP A 69 -7.66 -0.61 0.16
CA ASP A 69 -7.40 -0.10 1.52
C ASP A 69 -7.72 -1.14 2.63
N GLY A 70 -7.97 -2.39 2.23
CA GLY A 70 -8.40 -3.47 3.11
C GLY A 70 -9.91 -3.56 3.31
N THR A 71 -10.67 -2.52 2.95
CA THR A 71 -12.14 -2.53 3.00
C THR A 71 -12.72 -2.51 1.59
N ILE A 72 -12.20 -1.65 0.72
CA ILE A 72 -12.64 -1.47 -0.66
C ILE A 72 -11.50 -1.87 -1.57
N THR A 73 -11.82 -2.67 -2.59
CA THR A 73 -10.90 -3.05 -3.66
C THR A 73 -11.42 -2.54 -5.00
N ARG A 74 -10.54 -1.87 -5.77
CA ARG A 74 -10.83 -1.40 -7.13
C ARG A 74 -9.87 -2.04 -8.12
N LEU A 75 -10.38 -2.42 -9.28
CA LEU A 75 -9.60 -3.01 -10.37
C LEU A 75 -9.62 -2.06 -11.58
N TYR A 76 -8.45 -1.84 -12.16
CA TYR A 76 -8.26 -1.12 -13.42
C TYR A 76 -7.54 -2.05 -14.39
N VAL A 77 -7.92 -2.02 -15.67
CA VAL A 77 -7.27 -2.79 -16.73
C VAL A 77 -6.67 -1.82 -17.72
N VAL A 78 -5.37 -1.98 -17.98
CA VAL A 78 -4.60 -1.13 -18.89
C VAL A 78 -4.06 -1.99 -20.02
N ALA A 79 -4.37 -1.67 -21.28
CA ALA A 79 -3.82 -2.38 -22.42
C ALA A 79 -2.29 -2.21 -22.49
N ALA A 80 -1.56 -3.26 -22.85
CA ALA A 80 -0.11 -3.16 -23.00
C ALA A 80 0.32 -2.27 -24.18
N THR A 81 -0.60 -2.02 -25.11
CA THR A 81 -0.46 -1.08 -26.23
C THR A 81 -0.71 0.37 -25.84
N GLN A 82 -1.12 0.65 -24.60
CA GLN A 82 -1.32 2.03 -24.14
C GLN A 82 -0.01 2.81 -24.32
N LYS A 83 -0.12 4.00 -24.93
CA LYS A 83 1.00 4.90 -25.16
C LYS A 83 1.78 5.13 -23.87
N LEU A 84 3.10 4.92 -23.95
CA LEU A 84 4.02 5.19 -22.86
C LEU A 84 4.20 6.69 -22.66
N ASN A 85 4.47 7.10 -21.43
CA ASN A 85 4.89 8.47 -21.16
C ASN A 85 6.33 8.71 -21.69
N ALA A 86 6.78 9.96 -21.62
CA ALA A 86 8.12 10.35 -22.06
C ALA A 86 9.26 9.57 -21.37
N GLY A 87 9.02 9.01 -20.18
CA GLY A 87 9.97 8.16 -19.45
C GLY A 87 9.95 6.68 -19.85
N GLY A 88 9.21 6.29 -20.89
CA GLY A 88 9.11 4.90 -21.34
C GLY A 88 8.35 3.99 -20.35
N THR A 89 7.43 4.57 -19.57
CA THR A 89 6.63 3.83 -18.58
C THR A 89 5.15 3.95 -18.90
N HIS A 90 4.38 2.94 -18.50
CA HIS A 90 2.94 3.10 -18.38
C HIS A 90 2.62 4.02 -17.21
N GLN A 91 1.51 4.73 -17.32
CA GLN A 91 0.98 5.62 -16.29
C GLN A 91 -0.51 5.38 -16.15
N LEU A 92 -0.98 5.26 -14.90
CA LEU A 92 -2.38 5.19 -14.56
C LEU A 92 -2.66 6.07 -13.34
N THR A 93 -3.69 6.90 -13.42
CA THR A 93 -4.23 7.59 -12.25
C THR A 93 -5.27 6.70 -11.58
N VAL A 94 -5.07 6.39 -10.31
CA VAL A 94 -6.00 5.59 -9.51
C VAL A 94 -6.58 6.43 -8.37
N SER A 95 -7.83 6.14 -8.01
CA SER A 95 -8.50 6.83 -6.91
C SER A 95 -8.17 6.21 -5.56
N THR A 96 -7.89 7.08 -4.60
CA THR A 96 -7.40 6.81 -3.25
C THR A 96 -7.90 7.89 -2.28
N PRO A 97 -9.22 8.01 -2.08
CA PRO A 97 -9.86 9.20 -1.50
C PRO A 97 -9.72 9.31 0.02
N ASN A 98 -9.63 8.19 0.73
CA ASN A 98 -9.53 8.19 2.17
C ASN A 98 -8.12 8.60 2.63
N LYS A 99 -8.06 9.76 3.30
CA LYS A 99 -6.83 10.34 3.87
C LYS A 99 -6.21 9.52 5.00
N CYS A 100 -6.97 8.67 5.65
CA CYS A 100 -6.54 7.83 6.77
C CYS A 100 -6.07 6.45 6.33
N SER A 101 -6.42 6.03 5.11
CA SER A 101 -6.08 4.72 4.58
C SER A 101 -4.67 4.68 4.02
N ARG A 102 -4.00 3.54 4.21
CA ARG A 102 -2.87 3.12 3.38
C ARG A 102 -3.43 2.26 2.27
N TYR A 103 -2.94 2.42 1.05
CA TYR A 103 -3.41 1.64 -0.09
C TYR A 103 -2.33 0.66 -0.53
N ARG A 104 -2.71 -0.61 -0.69
CA ARG A 104 -1.92 -1.58 -1.43
C ARG A 104 -2.29 -1.46 -2.91
N ILE A 105 -1.32 -1.03 -3.70
CA ILE A 105 -1.46 -0.94 -5.16
C ILE A 105 -0.66 -2.08 -5.77
N THR A 106 -1.34 -3.02 -6.39
CA THR A 106 -0.76 -4.19 -7.04
C THR A 106 -0.89 -4.03 -8.54
N VAL A 107 0.22 -4.08 -9.28
CA VAL A 107 0.22 -4.13 -10.74
C VAL A 107 0.61 -5.54 -11.16
N ALA A 108 -0.23 -6.16 -11.97
CA ALA A 108 -0.01 -7.49 -12.47
C ALA A 108 0.05 -7.47 -14.00
N SER A 109 1.12 -8.01 -14.57
CA SER A 109 1.24 -8.25 -16.01
C SER A 109 0.42 -9.51 -16.35
N ARG A 110 -0.29 -9.48 -17.47
CA ARG A 110 -1.15 -10.58 -17.91
C ARG A 110 -0.95 -10.82 -19.40
N ASP A 111 -0.88 -12.08 -19.81
CA ASP A 111 -0.96 -12.48 -21.22
C ASP A 111 -2.43 -12.61 -21.69
N ALA A 112 -2.64 -13.10 -22.91
CA ALA A 112 -3.97 -13.28 -23.49
C ALA A 112 -4.82 -14.32 -22.71
N GLN A 113 -4.18 -15.25 -22.01
CA GLN A 113 -4.80 -16.30 -21.22
C GLN A 113 -5.01 -15.89 -19.76
N GLY A 114 -4.59 -14.68 -19.38
CA GLY A 114 -4.68 -14.16 -18.01
C GLY A 114 -3.57 -14.66 -17.08
N GLN A 115 -2.55 -15.35 -17.60
CA GLN A 115 -1.40 -15.77 -16.82
C GLN A 115 -0.41 -14.62 -16.66
N GLY A 116 0.35 -14.62 -15.57
CA GLY A 116 1.41 -13.66 -15.34
C GLY A 116 1.64 -13.41 -13.85
N THR A 117 2.47 -12.41 -13.57
CA THR A 117 2.97 -12.16 -12.21
C THR A 117 2.63 -10.75 -11.75
N SER A 118 2.78 -10.50 -10.45
CA SER A 118 2.39 -9.21 -9.87
C SER A 118 3.45 -8.65 -8.94
N ARG A 119 3.42 -7.33 -8.79
CA ARG A 119 4.23 -6.60 -7.81
C ARG A 119 3.35 -5.55 -7.15
N TYR A 120 3.62 -5.24 -5.89
CA TYR A 120 2.86 -4.24 -5.16
C TYR A 120 3.75 -3.18 -4.53
N ILE A 121 3.14 -2.04 -4.27
CA ILE A 121 3.69 -0.91 -3.51
C ILE A 121 2.64 -0.45 -2.50
N ILE A 122 3.10 0.18 -1.42
CA ILE A 122 2.24 0.74 -0.39
C ILE A 122 2.23 2.26 -0.53
N GLU A 123 1.07 2.77 -0.90
CA GLU A 123 0.75 4.19 -0.90
C GLU A 123 0.36 4.60 0.53
N LYS A 124 0.96 5.69 1.02
CA LYS A 124 0.89 6.09 2.44
C LYS A 124 -0.38 6.89 2.70
N SER A 125 -0.85 6.92 3.95
CA SER A 125 -1.95 7.82 4.34
C SER A 125 -1.51 9.29 4.20
N LEU A 126 -2.49 10.18 4.04
CA LEU A 126 -2.27 11.64 4.02
C LEU A 126 -2.28 12.22 5.44
N ALA A 127 -3.10 11.66 6.32
CA ALA A 127 -3.16 12.04 7.73
C ALA A 127 -2.26 11.13 8.59
N PRO A 128 -1.77 11.64 9.73
CA PRO A 128 -0.74 10.99 10.53
C PRO A 128 -1.30 9.89 11.42
N THR A 129 -0.55 8.80 11.57
CA THR A 129 -0.99 7.63 12.36
C THR A 129 -0.91 7.85 13.87
N ALA A 130 -1.34 6.83 14.62
CA ALA A 130 -1.16 6.78 16.06
C ALA A 130 0.33 6.86 16.42
N VAL A 131 0.59 7.41 17.60
CA VAL A 131 1.91 7.33 18.23
C VAL A 131 2.33 5.88 18.45
N ILE A 132 3.62 5.64 18.58
CA ILE A 132 4.18 4.31 18.83
C ILE A 132 4.96 4.30 20.15
N LYS A 133 5.34 3.10 20.61
CA LYS A 133 6.19 2.91 21.80
C LYS A 133 5.66 3.69 23.01
N ALA A 134 4.34 3.69 23.16
CA ALA A 134 3.68 4.48 24.17
C ALA A 134 3.63 3.68 25.49
N LYS A 135 4.07 4.29 26.59
CA LYS A 135 4.25 3.65 27.90
C LYS A 135 3.78 4.59 29.01
N ALA A 136 3.16 4.04 30.04
CA ALA A 136 2.82 4.75 31.26
C ALA A 136 3.54 4.11 32.46
N VAL A 137 4.02 4.93 33.38
CA VAL A 137 4.69 4.50 34.61
C VAL A 137 4.19 5.36 35.75
N ARG A 138 3.64 4.73 36.80
CA ARG A 138 3.40 5.42 38.07
C ARG A 138 4.73 5.53 38.81
N SER A 139 5.01 6.67 39.45
CA SER A 139 6.24 6.83 40.23
C SER A 139 6.13 6.14 41.59
N SER A 140 7.18 6.21 42.42
CA SER A 140 7.11 5.79 43.82
C SER A 140 6.08 6.60 44.63
N ASP A 141 5.86 7.87 44.27
CA ASP A 141 4.70 8.64 44.70
C ASP A 141 3.50 8.24 43.82
N PRO A 142 2.47 7.58 44.39
CA PRO A 142 1.37 7.05 43.62
C PRO A 142 0.47 8.15 43.05
N THR A 143 0.61 9.41 43.49
CA THR A 143 -0.14 10.53 42.90
C THR A 143 0.52 11.09 41.64
N LYS A 144 1.67 10.54 41.25
CA LYS A 144 2.45 10.99 40.09
C LYS A 144 2.62 9.88 39.07
N ALA A 145 2.51 10.24 37.80
CA ALA A 145 2.75 9.32 36.69
C ALA A 145 3.41 10.01 35.50
N THR A 146 4.17 9.22 34.76
CA THR A 146 4.87 9.65 33.54
C THR A 146 4.39 8.82 32.37
N PHE A 147 4.04 9.49 31.29
CA PHE A 147 3.70 8.88 30.01
C PHE A 147 4.76 9.23 28.99
N THR A 148 5.30 8.22 28.31
CA THR A 148 6.24 8.40 27.20
C THR A 148 5.64 7.88 25.91
N TYR A 149 5.86 8.57 24.80
CA TYR A 149 5.37 8.15 23.49
C TYR A 149 6.25 8.69 22.37
N SER A 150 6.40 7.92 21.30
CA SER A 150 7.23 8.25 20.14
C SER A 150 6.39 8.78 18.98
N PRO A 151 7.00 9.57 18.07
CA PRO A 151 6.30 10.02 16.87
C PRO A 151 5.71 8.84 16.08
N PRO A 152 4.61 9.05 15.34
CA PRO A 152 4.10 8.03 14.43
C PRO A 152 5.17 7.62 13.42
N GLN A 153 5.19 6.36 12.97
CA GLN A 153 6.08 5.91 11.88
C GLN A 153 5.70 6.49 10.50
N TRP A 154 4.88 7.53 10.48
CA TRP A 154 4.30 8.10 9.28
C TRP A 154 5.25 9.09 8.64
N LYS A 155 5.77 8.72 7.47
CA LYS A 155 6.59 9.57 6.58
C LYS A 155 5.76 10.01 5.37
N GLY A 156 4.66 10.73 5.58
CA GLY A 156 3.67 10.96 4.52
C GLY A 156 4.00 12.13 3.60
N TYR A 157 2.97 12.90 3.24
CA TYR A 157 3.04 13.93 2.22
C TYR A 157 2.90 15.34 2.83
N LEU A 158 3.72 16.26 2.33
CA LEU A 158 3.53 17.69 2.53
C LEU A 158 2.35 18.19 1.69
N GLY A 159 1.94 19.44 1.92
CA GLY A 159 0.81 20.08 1.25
C GLY A 159 -0.43 20.18 2.13
N GLY A 160 -1.59 20.30 1.49
CA GLY A 160 -2.88 20.46 2.15
C GLY A 160 -4.04 20.22 1.18
N PRO A 161 -5.29 20.20 1.68
CA PRO A 161 -6.46 19.77 0.91
C PRO A 161 -6.69 20.55 -0.39
N THR A 162 -6.21 21.80 -0.47
CA THR A 162 -6.39 22.72 -1.60
C THR A 162 -5.24 22.73 -2.62
N GLY A 163 -4.16 21.96 -2.43
CA GLY A 163 -2.95 22.04 -3.29
C GLY A 163 -2.27 20.72 -3.58
N GLY A 164 -2.98 19.59 -3.39
CA GLY A 164 -2.45 18.26 -3.60
C GLY A 164 -1.31 17.87 -2.65
N ALA A 165 -0.76 16.70 -2.89
CA ALA A 165 0.27 16.11 -2.05
C ALA A 165 1.65 16.26 -2.69
N THR A 166 2.63 16.74 -1.92
CA THR A 166 4.03 16.76 -2.31
C THR A 166 4.82 15.78 -1.46
N GLN A 167 5.80 15.11 -2.06
CA GLN A 167 6.64 14.17 -1.33
C GLN A 167 7.45 14.93 -0.28
N ASP A 168 7.46 14.44 0.97
CA ASP A 168 8.31 14.99 2.02
C ASP A 168 9.78 14.67 1.75
N ASP A 169 10.66 15.56 2.16
CA ASP A 169 12.10 15.34 2.14
C ASP A 169 12.42 14.25 3.19
N LYS A 170 13.01 13.15 2.72
CA LYS A 170 13.30 12.00 3.58
C LYS A 170 14.45 12.29 4.55
N ASP A 171 15.36 13.17 4.16
CA ASP A 171 16.58 13.49 4.91
C ASP A 171 16.33 14.69 5.83
N ASN A 172 15.44 15.61 5.42
CA ASN A 172 15.00 16.75 6.23
C ASN A 172 13.46 16.88 6.24
N PRO A 173 12.73 16.04 6.98
CA PRO A 173 11.27 16.14 7.04
C PRO A 173 10.85 17.56 7.42
N LYS A 174 9.89 18.14 6.71
CA LYS A 174 9.41 19.53 6.94
C LYS A 174 8.01 19.59 7.52
N MET A 175 7.56 18.47 8.05
CA MET A 175 6.16 18.26 8.31
C MET A 175 5.77 18.71 9.72
N SER A 176 4.84 19.65 9.79
CA SER A 176 4.23 20.06 11.04
C SER A 176 3.14 19.11 11.50
N PHE A 177 3.30 18.62 12.73
CA PHE A 177 2.31 17.82 13.45
C PHE A 177 1.79 18.60 14.63
N THR A 178 0.48 18.52 14.85
CA THR A 178 -0.13 18.86 16.14
C THR A 178 -0.53 17.57 16.82
N SER A 179 -0.03 17.36 18.04
CA SER A 179 -0.36 16.22 18.88
C SER A 179 -1.10 16.72 20.11
N THR A 180 -2.33 16.25 20.30
CA THR A 180 -3.16 16.55 21.47
C THR A 180 -3.24 15.31 22.34
N ALA A 181 -2.78 15.43 23.58
CA ALA A 181 -2.78 14.37 24.58
C ALA A 181 -3.79 14.72 25.68
N GLU A 182 -4.79 13.87 25.85
CA GLU A 182 -5.85 14.00 26.85
C GLU A 182 -5.70 12.89 27.88
N LEU A 183 -5.44 13.26 29.13
CA LEU A 183 -5.48 12.32 30.23
C LEU A 183 -6.94 12.13 30.65
N VAL A 184 -7.43 10.90 30.57
CA VAL A 184 -8.82 10.54 30.83
C VAL A 184 -8.88 9.57 31.99
N ARG A 185 -9.68 9.90 33.01
CA ARG A 185 -9.98 8.97 34.09
C ARG A 185 -10.93 7.89 33.59
N VAL A 186 -10.57 6.61 33.81
CA VAL A 186 -11.32 5.49 33.22
C VAL A 186 -12.70 5.33 33.84
N ALA A 187 -12.83 5.57 35.15
CA ALA A 187 -14.05 5.31 35.91
C ALA A 187 -15.28 6.09 35.42
N ASP A 188 -15.07 7.31 34.92
CA ASP A 188 -16.14 8.23 34.50
C ASP A 188 -15.90 8.83 33.10
N ASN A 189 -14.87 8.37 32.39
CA ASN A 189 -14.42 8.89 31.09
C ASN A 189 -14.20 10.41 31.09
N LYS A 190 -13.90 11.01 32.26
CA LYS A 190 -13.67 12.45 32.40
C LYS A 190 -12.26 12.80 31.94
N VAL A 191 -12.16 13.80 31.05
CA VAL A 191 -10.86 14.42 30.71
C VAL A 191 -10.40 15.24 31.92
N VAL A 192 -9.26 14.86 32.48
CA VAL A 192 -8.67 15.52 33.66
C VAL A 192 -7.55 16.48 33.28
N SER A 193 -6.94 16.31 32.10
CA SER A 193 -5.92 17.21 31.58
C SER A 193 -5.83 17.09 30.06
N THR A 194 -5.53 18.21 29.38
CA THR A 194 -5.30 18.25 27.94
C THR A 194 -4.06 19.08 27.65
N THR A 195 -3.16 18.52 26.85
CA THR A 195 -1.93 19.19 26.43
C THR A 195 -1.78 19.07 24.93
N THR A 196 -1.45 20.18 24.25
CA THR A 196 -1.24 20.21 22.81
C THR A 196 0.19 20.63 22.48
N TYR A 197 0.83 19.90 21.58
CA TYR A 197 2.17 20.20 21.07
C TYR A 197 2.15 20.29 19.55
N THR A 198 2.63 21.41 19.03
CA THR A 198 2.88 21.59 17.60
C THR A 198 4.38 21.58 17.35
N SER A 199 4.85 20.78 16.40
CA SER A 199 6.26 20.73 16.01
C SER A 199 6.40 20.46 14.52
N SER A 200 7.32 21.18 13.88
CA SER A 200 7.72 21.00 12.48
C SER A 200 8.67 19.82 12.25
N ASN A 201 9.11 19.14 13.33
CA ASN A 201 10.03 18.00 13.23
C ASN A 201 9.99 17.11 14.47
N TRP A 202 8.89 16.37 14.63
CA TRP A 202 8.78 15.44 15.74
C TRP A 202 9.57 14.15 15.46
N THR A 203 10.83 14.11 15.91
CA THR A 203 11.75 12.98 15.68
C THR A 203 12.10 12.19 16.94
N ALA A 204 11.96 12.80 18.13
CA ALA A 204 12.29 12.19 19.41
C ALA A 204 11.05 11.82 20.25
N PRO A 205 11.14 10.84 21.17
CA PRO A 205 10.08 10.56 22.12
C PRO A 205 9.71 11.79 22.96
N ARG A 206 8.43 11.89 23.31
CA ARG A 206 7.90 12.89 24.25
C ARG A 206 7.60 12.22 25.58
N THR A 207 7.73 13.02 26.64
CA THR A 207 7.45 12.63 28.01
C THR A 207 6.48 13.65 28.62
N GLN A 208 5.40 13.16 29.23
CA GLN A 208 4.45 13.96 29.98
C GLN A 208 4.33 13.44 31.39
N SER A 209 4.46 14.34 32.37
CA SER A 209 4.30 14.02 33.78
C SER A 209 3.02 14.63 34.29
N PHE A 210 2.28 13.87 35.08
CA PHE A 210 1.06 14.31 35.76
C PHE A 210 1.23 14.12 37.27
N THR A 211 0.61 15.00 38.05
CA THR A 211 0.61 15.02 39.51
C THR A 211 -0.83 15.09 40.01
N GLY A 212 -1.06 14.80 41.29
CA GLY A 212 -2.40 14.88 41.90
C GLY A 212 -3.38 13.81 41.36
N LEU A 213 -2.85 12.70 40.84
CA LEU A 213 -3.66 11.56 40.42
C LEU A 213 -4.20 10.80 41.62
N ASP A 214 -5.40 10.27 41.52
CA ASP A 214 -5.96 9.36 42.51
C ASP A 214 -5.23 8.01 42.41
N PRO A 215 -4.55 7.53 43.48
CA PRO A 215 -3.84 6.25 43.50
C PRO A 215 -4.72 5.05 43.13
N ALA A 216 -6.00 5.09 43.51
CA ALA A 216 -6.95 3.99 43.33
C ALA A 216 -7.61 3.97 41.95
N ARG A 217 -7.29 4.95 41.08
CA ARG A 217 -7.94 5.09 39.77
C ARG A 217 -6.98 4.78 38.64
N ALA A 218 -7.55 4.15 37.61
CA ALA A 218 -6.92 3.98 36.32
C ALA A 218 -7.12 5.22 35.44
N TYR A 219 -6.14 5.50 34.59
CA TYR A 219 -6.16 6.60 33.64
C TYR A 219 -5.72 6.11 32.27
N VAL A 220 -6.23 6.73 31.20
CA VAL A 220 -5.78 6.51 29.83
C VAL A 220 -5.32 7.84 29.26
N LEU A 221 -4.09 7.88 28.73
CA LEU A 221 -3.67 8.98 27.88
C LEU A 221 -4.13 8.71 26.45
N LYS A 222 -5.09 9.50 25.95
CA LYS A 222 -5.55 9.49 24.56
C LYS A 222 -4.72 10.48 23.77
N ILE A 223 -4.09 10.04 22.69
CA ILE A 223 -3.22 10.89 21.87
C ILE A 223 -3.78 10.96 20.45
N THR A 224 -4.09 12.17 20.02
CA THR A 224 -4.58 12.47 18.67
C THR A 224 -3.52 13.25 17.91
N ASN A 225 -3.13 12.77 16.74
CA ASN A 225 -2.21 13.49 15.86
C ASN A 225 -2.97 14.07 14.67
N SER A 226 -2.62 15.30 14.30
CA SER A 226 -3.15 16.00 13.13
C SER A 226 -2.03 16.65 12.31
N ASN A 227 -2.31 16.86 11.03
CA ASN A 227 -1.53 17.69 10.13
C ASN A 227 -2.50 18.53 9.26
N LYS A 228 -2.01 19.15 8.18
CA LYS A 228 -2.85 19.92 7.24
C LYS A 228 -3.95 19.10 6.55
N TRP A 229 -3.83 17.77 6.52
CA TRP A 229 -4.86 16.84 6.03
C TRP A 229 -5.89 16.48 7.11
N GLY A 230 -5.63 16.86 8.38
CA GLY A 230 -6.50 16.64 9.53
C GLY A 230 -6.07 15.45 10.39
N THR A 231 -7.02 14.88 11.12
CA THR A 231 -6.84 13.73 12.03
C THR A 231 -7.54 12.49 11.48
N CYS A 232 -7.25 11.34 12.08
CA CYS A 232 -7.93 10.07 11.85
C CYS A 232 -8.41 9.49 13.18
N SER A 233 -9.71 9.21 13.30
CA SER A 233 -10.33 8.65 14.51
C SER A 233 -9.77 7.28 14.90
N ASN A 234 -9.44 6.44 13.92
CA ASN A 234 -8.88 5.11 14.14
C ASN A 234 -7.40 5.12 14.53
N GLN A 235 -6.80 6.31 14.67
CA GLN A 235 -5.37 6.50 14.92
C GLN A 235 -5.12 7.15 16.30
N LEU A 236 -6.07 6.96 17.22
CA LEU A 236 -5.93 7.33 18.63
C LEU A 236 -4.94 6.39 19.32
N GLY A 237 -3.81 6.93 19.76
CA GLY A 237 -2.94 6.23 20.70
C GLY A 237 -3.60 6.18 22.07
N ARG A 238 -3.59 5.01 22.73
CA ARG A 238 -4.08 4.87 24.10
C ARG A 238 -3.02 4.20 24.96
N VAL A 239 -2.74 4.77 26.11
CA VAL A 239 -1.81 4.22 27.09
C VAL A 239 -2.50 4.13 28.43
N LEU A 240 -2.64 2.91 28.94
CA LEU A 240 -3.27 2.66 30.23
C LEU A 240 -2.24 2.82 31.36
N LEU A 241 -2.60 3.63 32.36
CA LEU A 241 -1.99 3.68 33.67
C LEU A 241 -2.91 2.95 34.63
N ASN A 242 -2.44 1.82 35.16
CA ASN A 242 -3.20 1.03 36.13
C ASN A 242 -3.30 1.75 37.49
N PRO A 243 -4.30 1.39 38.32
CA PRO A 243 -4.31 1.73 39.73
C PRO A 243 -3.03 1.22 40.40
N ASN A 244 -2.63 1.84 41.51
CA ASN A 244 -1.64 1.21 42.37
C ASN A 244 -2.32 0.03 43.10
N ALA A 245 -1.73 -1.16 43.00
CA ALA A 245 -2.19 -2.34 43.73
C ALA A 245 -1.81 -2.24 45.22
#